data_AF-A0AAD8TLJ3-F1
#
_entry.id   AF-A0AAD8TLJ3-F1
#
_cell.length_a   1.000
_cell.length_b   1.000
_cell.length_c   1.000
_cell.angle_alpha   90.00
_cell.angle_beta   90.00
_cell.angle_gamma   90.00
#
_symmetry.space_group_name_H-M   'P 1'
#
loop_
_entity.id
_entity.type
_entity.pdbx_description
1 polymer ?
#
loop_
_entity_poly.entity_id
_entity_poly.type
_entity_poly.pdbx_seq_one_letter_code
_entity_poly.pdbx_strand_id
1 'polypeptide(L)'
;MAGGDLRSLALVSAVVTVAMCYVRLAARRLRPGLPRLAAFFPVLAILPFLPLAFRAVQLRIISGFFLAWLAEFKLLLLANGQGPLHPSLPLPTFVAVASGPIRLRTDKPAQTSPWGLGLVSSAVMAALLAVVVSLYRYKERMHQYLLLSLYASHIYLTLELVLAFMAAAARTVLGLDLEPQFDRPYLSSSLRDYWGRRWNLSVPAVLRPCVYRPVRAWLGSAPAGVLAVFLVSGLMHELMICYITLRPPTGEATVLFVLHGACAVAETWWARHDKWWRPPRLAATPLALAFVSTTAFWLFFPPIMRHGADKVIIAECEAAVAFLRAVGAGAAGSVRSVWTGSS
;
A
#
# COMPACT_ATOMS: atom_id res chain seq x y z
N MET A 1 4.35 14.24 -16.93
CA MET A 1 3.00 13.62 -16.97
C MET A 1 2.31 14.08 -18.23
N ALA A 2 1.84 13.18 -19.09
CA ALA A 2 1.07 13.56 -20.28
C ALA A 2 -0.28 14.19 -19.87
N GLY A 3 -0.78 15.17 -20.61
CA GLY A 3 -2.02 15.88 -20.28
C GLY A 3 -3.28 15.00 -20.12
N GLY A 4 -3.24 13.75 -20.59
CA GLY A 4 -4.31 12.77 -20.40
C GLY A 4 -4.48 12.30 -18.94
N ASP A 5 -3.38 12.00 -18.23
CA ASP A 5 -3.48 11.47 -16.86
C ASP A 5 -3.94 12.54 -15.85
N LEU A 6 -3.65 13.82 -16.10
CA LEU A 6 -4.16 14.91 -15.27
C LEU A 6 -5.69 15.05 -15.38
N ARG A 7 -6.23 14.89 -16.60
CA ARG A 7 -7.68 14.85 -16.82
C ARG A 7 -8.31 13.63 -16.15
N SER A 8 -7.70 12.45 -16.30
CA SER A 8 -8.14 11.23 -15.61
C SER A 8 -8.11 11.41 -14.09
N LEU A 9 -7.07 12.03 -13.53
CA LEU A 9 -6.96 12.29 -12.10
C LEU A 9 -8.09 13.19 -11.59
N ALA A 10 -8.39 14.29 -12.29
CA ALA A 10 -9.49 15.18 -11.92
C ALA A 10 -10.84 14.45 -12.00
N LEU A 11 -11.07 13.69 -13.07
CA LEU A 11 -12.30 12.92 -13.25
C LEU A 11 -12.48 11.84 -12.17
N VAL A 12 -11.45 11.02 -11.94
CA VAL A 12 -11.48 9.96 -10.91
C VAL A 12 -11.71 10.58 -9.54
N SER A 13 -11.04 11.70 -9.21
CA SER A 13 -11.24 12.38 -7.93
C SER A 13 -12.66 12.90 -7.75
N ALA A 14 -13.27 13.45 -8.81
CA ALA A 14 -14.66 13.89 -8.79
C ALA A 14 -15.62 12.71 -8.61
N VAL A 15 -15.45 11.63 -9.37
CA VAL A 15 -16.27 10.41 -9.27
C VAL A 15 -16.18 9.79 -7.88
N VAL A 16 -14.96 9.64 -7.33
CA VAL A 16 -14.74 9.13 -5.98
C VAL A 16 -15.42 10.04 -4.95
N THR A 17 -15.29 11.36 -5.07
CA THR A 17 -15.93 12.31 -4.14
C THR A 17 -17.45 12.16 -4.14
N VAL A 18 -18.06 12.12 -5.33
CA VAL A 18 -19.52 11.93 -5.48
C VAL A 18 -19.95 10.58 -4.91
N ALA A 19 -19.21 9.50 -5.20
CA ALA A 19 -19.49 8.16 -4.69
C ALA A 19 -19.42 8.13 -3.15
N MET A 20 -18.41 8.75 -2.54
CA MET A 20 -18.27 8.82 -1.08
C MET A 20 -19.34 9.70 -0.43
N CYS A 21 -19.77 10.79 -1.07
CA CYS A 21 -20.93 11.58 -0.65
C CYS A 21 -22.21 10.73 -0.63
N TYR A 22 -22.45 9.96 -1.69
CA TYR A 22 -23.59 9.04 -1.78
C TYR A 22 -23.56 7.97 -0.69
N VAL A 23 -22.42 7.28 -0.52
CA VAL A 23 -22.24 6.26 0.52
C VAL A 23 -22.50 6.83 1.91
N ARG A 24 -21.99 8.03 2.21
CA ARG A 24 -22.23 8.71 3.48
C ARG A 24 -23.71 8.99 3.72
N LEU A 25 -24.42 9.47 2.69
CA LEU A 25 -25.85 9.74 2.77
C LEU A 25 -26.67 8.45 2.99
N ALA A 26 -26.35 7.39 2.23
CA ALA A 26 -26.97 6.08 2.39
C ALA A 26 -26.72 5.52 3.80
N ALA A 27 -25.48 5.62 4.31
CA ALA A 27 -25.12 5.20 5.66
C ALA A 27 -25.90 5.94 6.77
N ARG A 28 -26.26 7.21 6.56
CA ARG A 28 -27.10 7.99 7.50
C ARG A 28 -28.55 7.52 7.55
N ARG A 29 -29.08 7.07 6.41
CA ARG A 29 -30.50 6.72 6.26
C ARG A 29 -30.80 5.26 6.52
N LEU A 30 -29.83 4.38 6.27
CA LEU A 30 -30.02 2.93 6.33
C LEU A 30 -29.35 2.32 7.56
N ARG A 31 -29.97 1.27 8.10
CA ARG A 31 -29.41 0.48 9.21
C ARG A 31 -28.22 -0.37 8.74
N PRO A 32 -27.20 -0.60 9.59
CA PRO A 32 -26.12 -1.53 9.30
C PRO A 32 -26.59 -2.92 8.86
N GLY A 33 -25.80 -3.59 8.00
CA GLY A 33 -26.08 -4.91 7.45
C GLY A 33 -26.48 -4.86 5.98
N LEU A 34 -27.40 -5.75 5.59
CA LEU A 34 -27.83 -5.93 4.20
C LEU A 34 -28.36 -4.66 3.52
N PRO A 35 -29.17 -3.79 4.17
CA PRO A 35 -29.68 -2.59 3.51
C PRO A 35 -28.57 -1.64 3.05
N ARG A 36 -27.56 -1.40 3.91
CA ARG A 36 -26.39 -0.59 3.53
C ARG A 36 -25.57 -1.27 2.45
N LEU A 37 -25.35 -2.59 2.56
CA LEU A 37 -24.56 -3.32 1.56
C LEU A 37 -25.20 -3.23 0.17
N ALA A 38 -26.52 -3.44 0.08
CA ALA A 38 -27.26 -3.29 -1.17
C ALA A 38 -27.16 -1.87 -1.73
N ALA A 39 -27.27 -0.85 -0.87
CA ALA A 39 -27.12 0.54 -1.29
C ALA A 39 -25.70 0.89 -1.73
N PHE A 40 -24.66 0.27 -1.15
CA PHE A 40 -23.26 0.53 -1.49
C PHE A 40 -22.82 -0.24 -2.74
N PHE A 41 -23.54 -1.28 -3.14
CA PHE A 41 -23.19 -2.15 -4.27
C PHE A 41 -22.80 -1.40 -5.55
N PRO A 42 -23.52 -0.35 -6.01
CA PRO A 42 -23.09 0.40 -7.20
C PRO A 42 -21.71 1.05 -7.06
N VAL A 43 -21.36 1.51 -5.85
CA VAL A 43 -20.05 2.12 -5.59
C VAL A 43 -18.97 1.06 -5.53
N LEU A 44 -19.21 -0.05 -4.81
CA LEU A 44 -18.29 -1.20 -4.75
C LEU A 44 -18.05 -1.81 -6.14
N ALA A 45 -19.05 -1.74 -7.03
CA ALA A 45 -18.90 -2.21 -8.40
C ALA A 45 -18.03 -1.28 -9.26
N ILE A 46 -18.03 0.03 -9.02
CA ILE A 46 -17.34 1.01 -9.86
C ILE A 46 -15.88 1.24 -9.42
N LEU A 47 -15.61 1.27 -8.11
CA LEU A 47 -14.29 1.61 -7.57
C LEU A 47 -13.14 0.77 -8.14
N PRO A 48 -13.27 -0.56 -8.38
CA PRO A 48 -12.20 -1.36 -8.97
C PRO A 48 -11.88 -1.02 -10.44
N PHE A 49 -12.76 -0.32 -11.15
CA PHE A 49 -12.51 0.04 -12.55
C PHE A 49 -11.87 1.43 -12.70
N LEU A 50 -12.00 2.30 -11.70
CA LEU A 50 -11.42 3.65 -11.75
C LEU A 50 -9.90 3.69 -11.97
N PRO A 51 -9.08 2.78 -11.40
CA PRO A 51 -7.65 2.74 -11.67
C PRO A 51 -7.30 2.58 -13.16
N LEU A 52 -8.16 1.93 -13.95
CA LEU A 52 -7.93 1.70 -15.38
C LEU A 52 -8.03 2.98 -16.23
N ALA A 53 -8.52 4.08 -15.66
CA ALA A 53 -8.52 5.39 -16.32
C ALA A 53 -7.11 5.99 -16.48
N PHE A 54 -6.12 5.49 -15.74
CA PHE A 54 -4.75 5.97 -15.78
C PHE A 54 -3.90 5.20 -16.79
N ARG A 55 -3.15 5.95 -17.60
CA ARG A 55 -2.12 5.39 -18.49
C ARG A 55 -0.83 5.14 -17.74
N ALA A 56 -0.44 6.06 -16.85
CA ALA A 56 0.72 5.89 -15.99
C ALA A 56 0.52 4.72 -15.02
N VAL A 57 1.48 3.79 -15.03
CA VAL A 57 1.45 2.57 -14.21
C VAL A 57 1.47 2.92 -12.73
N GLN A 58 2.28 3.89 -12.31
CA GLN A 58 2.35 4.32 -10.90
C GLN A 58 1.00 4.85 -10.38
N LEU A 59 0.33 5.73 -11.15
CA LEU A 59 -0.98 6.26 -10.78
C LEU A 59 -2.04 5.16 -10.69
N ARG A 60 -2.00 4.22 -11.63
CA ARG A 60 -2.89 3.07 -11.67
C ARG A 60 -2.69 2.14 -10.47
N ILE A 61 -1.45 1.83 -10.08
CA ILE A 61 -1.17 1.00 -8.89
C ILE A 61 -1.61 1.71 -7.61
N ILE A 62 -1.25 2.99 -7.45
CA ILE A 62 -1.58 3.77 -6.24
C ILE A 62 -3.10 3.89 -6.08
N SER A 63 -3.81 4.25 -7.15
CA SER A 63 -5.27 4.29 -7.14
C SER A 63 -5.90 2.92 -6.97
N GLY A 64 -5.33 1.85 -7.54
CA GLY A 64 -5.77 0.47 -7.31
C GLY A 64 -5.68 0.08 -5.84
N PHE A 65 -4.55 0.36 -5.20
CA PHE A 65 -4.36 0.11 -3.77
C PHE A 65 -5.34 0.92 -2.90
N PHE A 66 -5.60 2.18 -3.25
CA PHE A 66 -6.49 3.03 -2.47
C PHE A 66 -7.97 2.72 -2.68
N LEU A 67 -8.41 2.59 -3.93
CA LEU A 67 -9.81 2.48 -4.32
C LEU A 67 -10.29 1.04 -4.37
N ALA A 68 -9.59 0.18 -5.11
CA ALA A 68 -10.00 -1.22 -5.29
C ALA A 68 -9.69 -2.10 -4.06
N TRP A 69 -8.82 -1.63 -3.17
CA TRP A 69 -8.47 -2.36 -1.95
C TRP A 69 -8.89 -1.63 -0.68
N LEU A 70 -8.25 -0.53 -0.31
CA LEU A 70 -8.54 0.06 1.01
C LEU A 70 -9.97 0.58 1.11
N ALA A 71 -10.48 1.28 0.10
CA ALA A 71 -11.82 1.84 0.11
C ALA A 71 -12.89 0.74 0.12
N GLU A 72 -12.80 -0.26 -0.76
CA GLU A 72 -13.68 -1.44 -0.78
C GLU A 72 -13.87 -2.03 0.63
N PHE A 73 -12.77 -2.38 1.30
CA PHE A 73 -12.84 -3.03 2.61
C PHE A 73 -13.37 -2.07 3.69
N LYS A 74 -13.03 -0.77 3.64
CA LYS A 74 -13.59 0.23 4.55
C LYS A 74 -15.09 0.42 4.35
N LEU A 75 -15.58 0.39 3.11
CA LEU A 75 -17.00 0.51 2.80
C LEU A 75 -17.77 -0.75 3.23
N LEU A 76 -17.21 -1.94 3.06
CA LEU A 76 -17.77 -3.18 3.58
C LEU A 76 -17.89 -3.16 5.11
N LEU A 77 -16.87 -2.64 5.81
CA LEU A 77 -16.95 -2.44 7.26
C LEU A 77 -18.07 -1.45 7.63
N LEU A 78 -18.12 -0.30 6.96
CA LEU A 78 -19.16 0.72 7.20
C LEU A 78 -20.57 0.17 6.95
N ALA A 79 -20.73 -0.67 5.91
CA ALA A 79 -21.99 -1.33 5.61
C ALA A 79 -22.44 -2.19 6.79
N ASN A 80 -21.50 -2.90 7.43
CA ASN A 80 -21.76 -3.70 8.63
C ASN A 80 -21.72 -2.90 9.96
N GLY A 81 -21.61 -1.57 9.89
CA GLY A 81 -21.56 -0.71 11.10
C GLY A 81 -20.26 -0.81 11.89
N GLN A 82 -19.17 -1.23 11.24
CA GLN A 82 -17.85 -1.39 11.83
C GLN A 82 -16.82 -0.50 11.13
N GLY A 83 -15.59 -0.51 11.64
CA GLY A 83 -14.44 0.12 11.02
C GLY A 83 -14.27 1.61 11.35
N PRO A 84 -13.32 2.29 10.69
CA PRO A 84 -12.94 3.66 11.03
C PRO A 84 -13.89 4.72 10.48
N LEU A 85 -14.84 4.34 9.62
CA LEU A 85 -15.77 5.27 8.98
C LEU A 85 -17.07 5.38 9.79
N HIS A 86 -17.54 6.60 9.98
CA HIS A 86 -18.86 6.86 10.58
C HIS A 86 -19.59 7.97 9.81
N PRO A 87 -20.91 7.85 9.57
CA PRO A 87 -21.68 8.86 8.83
C PRO A 87 -21.74 10.25 9.49
N SER A 88 -21.42 10.36 10.78
CA SER A 88 -21.35 11.65 11.49
C SER A 88 -20.08 12.45 11.17
N LEU A 89 -19.04 11.83 10.58
CA LEU A 89 -17.80 12.52 10.24
C LEU A 89 -18.08 13.73 9.32
N PRO A 90 -17.30 14.82 9.47
CA PRO A 90 -17.29 15.91 8.50
C PRO A 90 -17.08 15.38 7.08
N LEU A 91 -17.73 15.97 6.08
CA LEU A 91 -17.69 15.44 4.72
C LEU A 91 -16.26 15.31 4.17
N PRO A 92 -15.37 16.31 4.27
CA PRO A 92 -14.00 16.19 3.77
C PRO A 92 -13.22 15.06 4.46
N THR A 93 -13.38 14.93 5.78
CA THR A 93 -12.79 13.85 6.56
C THR A 93 -13.32 12.49 6.14
N PHE A 94 -14.63 12.35 5.92
CA PHE A 94 -15.23 11.10 5.46
C PHE A 94 -14.67 10.68 4.11
N VAL A 95 -14.63 11.60 3.13
CA VAL A 95 -14.11 11.32 1.79
C VAL A 95 -12.65 10.89 1.88
N ALA A 96 -11.80 11.66 2.57
CA ALA A 96 -10.38 11.37 2.68
C ALA A 96 -10.08 10.04 3.41
N VAL A 97 -10.81 9.74 4.49
CA VAL A 97 -10.65 8.46 5.22
C VAL A 97 -11.19 7.29 4.41
N ALA A 98 -12.25 7.48 3.63
CA ALA A 98 -12.83 6.41 2.83
C ALA A 98 -11.94 6.08 1.62
N SER A 99 -11.42 7.08 0.91
CA SER A 99 -10.64 6.89 -0.31
C SER A 99 -9.13 6.74 -0.08
N GLY A 100 -8.59 7.22 1.04
CA GLY A 100 -7.15 7.23 1.30
C GLY A 100 -6.69 6.18 2.32
N PRO A 101 -5.37 6.01 2.52
CA PRO A 101 -4.79 5.13 3.54
C PRO A 101 -4.82 5.74 4.95
N ILE A 102 -5.81 6.59 5.23
CA ILE A 102 -5.92 7.32 6.49
C ILE A 102 -6.59 6.45 7.54
N ARG A 103 -6.05 6.46 8.76
CA ARG A 103 -6.73 5.99 9.96
C ARG A 103 -6.98 7.17 10.87
N LEU A 104 -8.21 7.26 11.38
CA LEU A 104 -8.53 8.19 12.45
C LEU A 104 -7.94 7.64 13.74
N ARG A 105 -7.09 8.44 14.38
CA ARG A 105 -6.48 8.11 15.65
C ARG A 105 -7.49 8.39 16.76
N THR A 106 -8.12 7.35 17.32
CA THR A 106 -9.23 7.54 18.27
C THR A 106 -8.82 7.71 19.73
N ASP A 107 -7.68 7.22 20.26
CA ASP A 107 -7.55 7.12 21.73
C ASP A 107 -6.14 7.24 22.37
N LYS A 108 -5.16 7.96 21.82
CA LYS A 108 -3.93 8.27 22.61
C LYS A 108 -3.33 9.66 22.35
N PRO A 109 -2.96 10.43 23.39
CA PRO A 109 -2.19 11.67 23.23
C PRO A 109 -0.83 11.38 22.57
N ALA A 110 -0.30 12.38 21.89
CA ALA A 110 0.93 12.30 21.12
C ALA A 110 2.10 11.79 21.98
N GLN A 111 2.64 10.60 21.68
CA GLN A 111 4.10 10.52 21.62
C GLN A 111 4.48 11.29 20.36
N THR A 112 4.80 12.55 20.55
CA THR A 112 5.47 13.38 19.57
C THR A 112 6.77 12.68 19.19
N SER A 113 6.77 11.93 18.09
CA SER A 113 8.02 11.77 17.35
C SER A 113 8.47 13.19 16.98
N PRO A 114 9.67 13.64 17.39
CA PRO A 114 10.11 15.01 17.16
C PRO A 114 10.10 15.28 15.65
N TRP A 115 9.49 16.40 15.29
CA TRP A 115 9.08 16.80 13.94
C TRP A 115 10.25 17.04 12.95
N GLY A 116 11.48 16.68 13.32
CA GLY A 116 12.66 16.67 12.45
C GLY A 116 12.96 15.32 11.81
N LEU A 117 12.53 14.20 12.39
CA LEU A 117 12.85 12.87 11.87
C LEU A 117 11.98 12.46 10.68
N GLY A 118 10.75 12.97 10.57
CA GLY A 118 9.84 12.64 9.48
C GLY A 118 10.31 13.16 8.12
N LEU A 119 10.53 14.48 8.00
CA LEU A 119 10.98 15.10 6.75
C LEU A 119 12.38 14.65 6.35
N VAL A 120 13.30 14.52 7.32
CA VAL A 120 14.65 14.01 7.06
C VAL A 120 14.61 12.55 6.63
N SER A 121 13.82 11.70 7.30
CA SER A 121 13.65 10.30 6.88
C SER A 121 13.05 10.20 5.49
N SER A 122 12.02 10.98 5.17
CA SER A 122 11.43 11.03 3.83
C SER A 122 12.43 11.53 2.78
N ALA A 123 13.24 12.54 3.09
CA ALA A 123 14.29 13.03 2.20
C ALA A 123 15.39 11.97 1.96
N VAL A 124 15.81 11.27 3.01
CA VAL A 124 16.76 10.14 2.91
C VAL A 124 16.17 9.01 2.07
N MET A 125 14.90 8.64 2.29
CA MET A 125 14.22 7.61 1.50
C MET A 125 14.07 8.03 0.03
N ALA A 126 13.78 9.30 -0.24
CA ALA A 126 13.72 9.84 -1.60
C ALA A 126 15.10 9.82 -2.28
N ALA A 127 16.17 10.15 -1.54
CA ALA A 127 17.54 10.06 -2.03
C ALA A 127 17.93 8.60 -2.33
N LEU A 128 17.61 7.66 -1.43
CA LEU A 128 17.82 6.22 -1.64
C LEU A 128 17.05 5.72 -2.87
N LEU A 129 15.80 6.14 -3.05
CA LEU A 129 15.01 5.79 -4.23
C LEU A 129 15.66 6.35 -5.51
N ALA A 130 16.14 7.59 -5.48
CA ALA A 130 16.85 8.18 -6.62
C ALA A 130 18.15 7.43 -6.94
N VAL A 131 18.87 6.92 -5.93
CA VAL A 131 20.03 6.04 -6.12
C VAL A 131 19.61 4.72 -6.77
N VAL A 132 18.58 4.04 -6.24
CA VAL A 132 18.05 2.79 -6.81
C VAL A 132 17.65 2.98 -8.26
N VAL A 133 16.89 4.03 -8.58
CA VAL A 133 16.50 4.37 -9.96
C VAL A 133 17.73 4.61 -10.84
N SER A 134 18.71 5.34 -10.32
CA SER A 134 19.96 5.61 -11.04
C SER A 134 20.80 4.37 -11.30
N LEU A 135 20.66 3.31 -10.49
CA LEU A 135 21.38 2.05 -10.68
C LEU A 135 20.79 1.22 -11.84
N TYR A 136 19.53 1.41 -12.22
CA TYR A 136 18.92 0.66 -13.34
C TYR A 136 19.59 0.90 -14.69
N ARG A 137 20.37 1.98 -14.84
CA ARG A 137 21.23 2.19 -16.03
C ARG A 137 22.23 1.05 -16.26
N TYR A 138 22.56 0.29 -15.21
CA TYR A 138 23.49 -0.83 -15.27
C TYR A 138 22.79 -2.20 -15.22
N LYS A 139 21.45 -2.25 -15.35
CA LYS A 139 20.65 -3.49 -15.17
C LYS A 139 21.13 -4.66 -16.04
N GLU A 140 21.57 -4.40 -17.27
CA GLU A 140 22.03 -5.43 -18.21
C GLU A 140 23.33 -6.12 -17.75
N ARG A 141 24.08 -5.50 -16.82
CA ARG A 141 25.33 -6.03 -16.24
C ARG A 141 25.14 -6.62 -14.85
N MET A 142 23.93 -6.52 -14.27
CA MET A 142 23.67 -6.96 -12.91
C MET A 142 23.35 -8.44 -12.85
N HIS A 143 23.83 -9.11 -11.80
CA HIS A 143 23.32 -10.43 -11.45
C HIS A 143 21.81 -10.37 -11.17
N GLN A 144 21.06 -11.38 -11.60
CA GLN A 144 19.59 -11.39 -11.50
C GLN A 144 19.08 -11.13 -10.07
N TYR A 145 19.65 -11.80 -9.06
CA TYR A 145 19.26 -11.57 -7.66
C TYR A 145 19.52 -10.14 -7.17
N LEU A 146 20.59 -9.49 -7.64
CA LEU A 146 20.83 -8.08 -7.30
C LEU A 146 19.74 -7.18 -7.90
N LEU A 147 19.35 -7.43 -9.15
CA LEU A 147 18.27 -6.70 -9.80
C LEU A 147 16.93 -6.88 -9.07
N LEU A 148 16.59 -8.10 -8.66
CA LEU A 148 15.39 -8.39 -7.88
C LEU A 148 15.41 -7.74 -6.49
N SER A 149 16.56 -7.70 -5.82
CA SER A 149 16.75 -6.96 -4.57
C SER A 149 16.54 -5.45 -4.75
N LEU A 150 16.99 -4.88 -5.87
CA LEU A 150 16.73 -3.48 -6.21
C LEU A 150 15.24 -3.23 -6.49
N TYR A 151 14.54 -4.15 -7.15
CA TYR A 151 13.08 -4.07 -7.33
C TYR A 151 12.33 -4.12 -6.00
N ALA A 152 12.71 -5.01 -5.08
CA ALA A 152 12.12 -5.07 -3.74
C ALA A 152 12.34 -3.76 -2.96
N SER A 153 13.56 -3.22 -3.04
CA SER A 153 13.92 -1.94 -2.40
C SER A 153 13.13 -0.77 -2.99
N HIS A 154 12.97 -0.73 -4.31
CA HIS A 154 12.16 0.26 -5.00
C HIS A 154 10.71 0.22 -4.50
N ILE A 155 10.07 -0.95 -4.51
CA ILE A 155 8.67 -1.10 -4.05
C ILE A 155 8.52 -0.59 -2.62
N TYR A 156 9.43 -0.99 -1.72
CA TYR A 156 9.40 -0.54 -0.33
C TYR A 156 9.51 1.00 -0.22
N LEU A 157 10.53 1.59 -0.85
CA LEU A 157 10.78 3.03 -0.78
C LEU A 157 9.66 3.86 -1.41
N THR A 158 9.15 3.45 -2.57
CA THR A 158 8.05 4.14 -3.25
C THR A 158 6.77 4.08 -2.41
N LEU A 159 6.43 2.91 -1.87
CA LEU A 159 5.22 2.77 -1.05
C LEU A 159 5.32 3.60 0.24
N GLU A 160 6.47 3.58 0.91
CA GLU A 160 6.73 4.42 2.10
C GLU A 160 6.61 5.91 1.77
N LEU A 161 7.21 6.39 0.68
CA LEU A 161 7.16 7.80 0.28
C LEU A 161 5.74 8.25 -0.11
N VAL A 162 5.00 7.43 -0.86
CA VAL A 162 3.61 7.73 -1.23
C VAL A 162 2.74 7.82 0.03
N LEU A 163 2.89 6.88 0.96
CA LEU A 163 2.10 6.88 2.20
C LEU A 163 2.48 8.03 3.12
N ALA A 164 3.77 8.37 3.22
CA ALA A 164 4.25 9.53 3.97
C ALA A 164 3.72 10.85 3.37
N PHE A 165 3.69 10.97 2.04
CA PHE A 165 3.10 12.13 1.36
C PHE A 165 1.61 12.26 1.67
N MET A 166 0.85 11.15 1.57
CA MET A 166 -0.57 11.15 1.91
C MET A 166 -0.82 11.49 3.39
N ALA A 167 0.07 11.04 4.28
CA ALA A 167 0.00 11.38 5.70
C ALA A 167 0.23 12.87 5.96
N ALA A 168 1.26 13.45 5.33
CA ALA A 168 1.55 14.87 5.44
C ALA A 168 0.38 15.70 4.88
N ALA A 169 -0.14 15.34 3.70
CA ALA A 169 -1.27 16.05 3.09
C ALA A 169 -2.54 15.99 3.95
N ALA A 170 -2.87 14.83 4.52
CA ALA A 170 -4.01 14.69 5.43
C ALA A 170 -3.85 15.52 6.71
N ARG A 171 -2.62 15.60 7.24
CA ARG A 171 -2.30 16.42 8.40
C ARG A 171 -2.46 17.92 8.10
N THR A 172 -1.93 18.38 6.97
CA THR A 172 -1.97 19.80 6.61
C THR A 172 -3.35 20.28 6.21
N VAL A 173 -4.12 19.46 5.49
CA VAL A 173 -5.44 19.85 4.96
C VAL A 173 -6.57 19.61 5.96
N LEU A 174 -6.50 18.52 6.73
CA LEU A 174 -7.60 18.06 7.60
C LEU A 174 -7.24 18.01 9.09
N GLY A 175 -5.99 18.30 9.46
CA GLY A 175 -5.53 18.17 10.85
C GLY A 175 -5.50 16.73 11.35
N LEU A 176 -5.48 15.74 10.44
CA LEU A 176 -5.53 14.32 10.79
C LEU A 176 -4.14 13.70 10.80
N ASP A 177 -3.75 13.10 11.92
CA ASP A 177 -2.53 12.30 12.00
C ASP A 177 -2.78 10.87 11.52
N LEU A 178 -1.94 10.40 10.60
CA LEU A 178 -1.95 9.01 10.15
C LEU A 178 -1.06 8.15 11.05
N GLU A 179 -1.50 6.92 11.26
CA GLU A 179 -0.68 5.90 11.90
C GLU A 179 0.47 5.49 10.95
N PRO A 180 1.68 5.24 11.47
CA PRO A 180 2.79 4.72 10.67
C PRO A 180 2.38 3.46 9.90
N GLN A 181 2.77 3.39 8.64
CA GLN A 181 2.38 2.30 7.75
C GLN A 181 3.41 1.18 7.71
N PHE A 182 4.64 1.46 8.11
CA PHE A 182 5.70 0.48 8.26
C PHE A 182 6.36 0.64 9.63
N ASP A 183 6.84 -0.48 10.18
CA ASP A 183 7.66 -0.50 11.38
C ASP A 183 8.88 -1.39 11.17
N ARG A 184 9.91 -0.81 10.54
CA ARG A 184 11.24 -1.43 10.35
C ARG A 184 11.14 -2.91 9.92
N PRO A 185 10.56 -3.23 8.74
CA PRO A 185 10.29 -4.61 8.32
C PRO A 185 11.55 -5.49 8.21
N TYR A 186 12.72 -4.89 8.02
CA TYR A 186 14.02 -5.55 8.04
C TYR A 186 14.46 -6.06 9.43
N LEU A 187 13.71 -5.77 10.50
CA LEU A 187 13.93 -6.33 11.85
C LEU A 187 12.96 -7.47 12.19
N SER A 188 12.25 -8.00 11.18
CA SER A 188 11.25 -9.06 11.39
C SER A 188 11.92 -10.39 11.72
N SER A 189 11.64 -10.95 12.89
CA SER A 189 12.17 -12.26 13.30
C SER A 189 11.24 -13.44 12.97
N SER A 190 10.10 -13.18 12.32
CA SER A 190 9.08 -14.19 11.97
C SER A 190 8.16 -13.68 10.85
N LEU A 191 7.45 -14.60 10.18
CA LEU A 191 6.47 -14.22 9.15
C LEU A 191 5.29 -13.46 9.75
N ARG A 192 4.87 -13.85 10.96
CA ARG A 192 3.82 -13.15 11.70
C ARG A 192 4.24 -11.73 12.07
N ASP A 193 5.49 -11.51 12.46
CA ASP A 193 6.00 -10.18 12.78
C ASP A 193 6.09 -9.31 11.51
N TYR A 194 6.61 -9.88 10.42
CA TYR A 194 6.70 -9.21 9.12
C TYR A 194 5.32 -8.73 8.63
N TRP A 195 4.38 -9.66 8.35
CA TRP A 195 3.09 -9.32 7.74
C TRP A 195 2.09 -8.69 8.70
N GLY A 196 2.17 -8.99 9.99
CA GLY A 196 1.17 -8.59 10.97
C GLY A 196 1.48 -7.30 11.71
N ARG A 197 2.76 -6.88 11.75
CA ARG A 197 3.23 -5.79 12.63
C ARG A 197 4.18 -4.81 11.98
N ARG A 198 4.83 -5.16 10.86
CA ARG A 198 5.92 -4.34 10.32
C ARG A 198 5.76 -3.92 8.86
N TRP A 199 5.09 -4.73 8.05
CA TRP A 199 4.89 -4.49 6.62
C TRP A 199 3.47 -3.98 6.35
N ASN A 200 3.36 -2.80 5.71
CA ASN A 200 2.12 -2.20 5.21
C ASN A 200 0.92 -2.38 6.14
N LEU A 201 0.95 -1.73 7.30
CA LEU A 201 -0.01 -1.89 8.38
C LEU A 201 -1.44 -1.55 7.96
N SER A 202 -1.66 -0.71 6.95
CA SER A 202 -3.00 -0.45 6.39
C SER A 202 -3.74 -1.73 6.01
N VAL A 203 -3.06 -2.70 5.41
CA VAL A 203 -3.66 -3.96 4.96
C VAL A 203 -4.18 -4.82 6.12
N PRO A 204 -3.38 -5.22 7.13
CA PRO A 204 -3.88 -6.02 8.24
C PRO A 204 -4.95 -5.32 9.06
N ALA A 205 -5.04 -3.97 9.07
CA ALA A 205 -6.13 -3.30 9.77
C ALA A 205 -7.48 -3.34 9.07
N VAL A 206 -7.51 -3.46 7.74
CA VAL A 206 -8.78 -3.70 7.04
C VAL A 206 -9.09 -5.20 7.01
N LEU A 207 -8.10 -6.06 6.76
CA LEU A 207 -8.32 -7.51 6.67
C LEU A 207 -8.66 -8.17 8.02
N ARG A 208 -8.15 -7.65 9.15
CA ARG A 208 -8.45 -8.23 10.48
C ARG A 208 -9.94 -8.14 10.83
N PRO A 209 -10.60 -6.97 10.79
CA PRO A 209 -12.04 -6.88 11.03
C PRO A 209 -12.88 -7.40 9.85
N CYS A 210 -12.45 -7.26 8.59
CA CYS A 210 -13.24 -7.74 7.44
C CYS A 210 -13.24 -9.26 7.27
N VAL A 211 -12.10 -9.91 7.52
CA VAL A 211 -11.87 -11.32 7.12
C VAL A 211 -11.51 -12.17 8.34
N TYR A 212 -10.46 -11.82 9.07
CA TYR A 212 -9.98 -12.67 10.18
C TYR A 212 -11.05 -12.90 11.25
N ARG A 213 -11.65 -11.82 11.78
CA ARG A 213 -12.63 -11.92 12.87
C ARG A 213 -13.89 -12.69 12.45
N PRO A 214 -14.54 -12.39 11.30
CA PRO A 214 -15.71 -13.14 10.87
C PRO A 214 -15.42 -14.62 10.60
N VAL A 215 -14.35 -14.94 9.88
CA VAL A 215 -14.00 -16.33 9.56
C VAL A 215 -13.65 -17.12 10.82
N ARG A 216 -12.89 -16.52 11.74
CA ARG A 216 -12.59 -17.15 13.03
C ARG A 216 -13.86 -17.39 13.85
N ALA A 217 -14.80 -16.43 13.86
CA ALA A 217 -16.05 -16.57 14.60
C ALA A 217 -16.94 -17.68 14.01
N TRP A 218 -16.99 -17.78 12.67
CA TRP A 218 -17.80 -18.77 11.97
C TRP A 218 -17.23 -20.20 12.06
N LEU A 219 -15.91 -20.36 11.92
CA LEU A 219 -15.25 -21.68 11.91
C LEU A 219 -14.66 -22.10 13.27
N GLY A 220 -14.69 -21.23 14.28
CA GLY A 220 -14.03 -21.47 15.58
C GLY A 220 -12.51 -21.61 15.52
N SER A 221 -11.87 -21.40 14.36
CA SER A 221 -10.47 -21.74 14.10
C SER A 221 -9.63 -20.50 13.81
N ALA A 222 -8.68 -20.20 14.71
CA ALA A 222 -7.72 -19.13 14.48
C ALA A 222 -6.80 -19.38 13.25
N PRO A 223 -6.31 -20.61 13.00
CA PRO A 223 -5.64 -20.95 11.74
C PRO A 223 -6.48 -20.65 10.49
N ALA A 224 -7.78 -21.02 10.50
CA ALA A 224 -8.65 -20.77 9.36
C ALA A 224 -8.80 -19.27 9.08
N GLY A 225 -8.93 -18.45 10.13
CA GLY A 225 -8.93 -16.99 9.99
C GLY A 225 -7.63 -16.44 9.40
N VAL A 226 -6.46 -16.98 9.78
CA VAL A 226 -5.17 -16.57 9.21
C VAL A 226 -5.09 -16.95 7.73
N LEU A 227 -5.39 -18.21 7.39
CA LEU A 227 -5.38 -18.68 6.01
C LEU A 227 -6.33 -17.87 5.11
N ALA A 228 -7.53 -17.54 5.60
CA ALA A 228 -8.48 -16.71 4.86
C ALA A 228 -7.95 -15.29 4.61
N VAL A 229 -7.30 -14.65 5.60
CA VAL A 229 -6.66 -13.35 5.42
C VAL A 229 -5.58 -13.41 4.34
N PHE A 230 -4.73 -14.43 4.37
CA PHE A 230 -3.66 -14.59 3.39
C PHE A 230 -4.21 -14.91 1.99
N LEU A 231 -5.27 -15.72 1.89
CA LEU A 231 -5.96 -15.96 0.62
C LEU A 231 -6.52 -14.67 0.03
N VAL A 232 -7.30 -13.90 0.81
CA VAL A 232 -7.87 -12.63 0.36
C VAL A 232 -6.77 -11.63 0.00
N SER A 233 -5.70 -11.55 0.80
CA SER A 233 -4.53 -10.74 0.48
C SER A 233 -3.88 -11.17 -0.85
N GLY A 234 -3.76 -12.47 -1.11
CA GLY A 234 -3.22 -13.02 -2.34
C GLY A 234 -4.05 -12.62 -3.57
N LEU A 235 -5.37 -12.75 -3.49
CA LEU A 235 -6.29 -12.31 -4.55
C LEU A 235 -6.19 -10.81 -4.83
N MET A 236 -6.05 -9.98 -3.78
CA MET A 236 -5.85 -8.55 -3.94
C MET A 236 -4.51 -8.22 -4.61
N HIS A 237 -3.45 -8.97 -4.31
CA HIS A 237 -2.17 -8.78 -5.00
C HIS A 237 -2.21 -9.25 -6.46
N GLU A 238 -2.96 -10.30 -6.80
CA GLU A 238 -3.23 -10.64 -8.20
C GLU A 238 -3.93 -9.48 -8.92
N LEU A 239 -4.96 -8.88 -8.31
CA LEU A 239 -5.60 -7.70 -8.86
C LEU A 239 -4.62 -6.54 -9.04
N MET A 240 -3.71 -6.30 -8.08
CA MET A 240 -2.66 -5.28 -8.22
C MET A 240 -1.73 -5.60 -9.40
N ILE A 241 -1.35 -6.86 -9.60
CA ILE A 241 -0.52 -7.28 -10.73
C ILE A 241 -1.28 -7.13 -12.06
N CYS A 242 -2.59 -7.40 -12.09
CA CYS A 242 -3.43 -7.09 -13.24
C CYS A 242 -3.43 -5.59 -13.55
N TYR A 243 -3.49 -4.73 -12.53
CA TYR A 243 -3.28 -3.29 -12.72
C TYR A 243 -1.87 -2.96 -13.19
N ILE A 244 -0.82 -3.67 -12.79
CA ILE A 244 0.53 -3.40 -13.30
C ILE A 244 0.62 -3.76 -14.78
N THR A 245 0.16 -4.96 -15.13
CA THR A 245 0.47 -5.62 -16.41
C THR A 245 -0.62 -5.47 -17.46
N LEU A 246 -1.85 -5.13 -17.06
CA LEU A 246 -3.08 -5.23 -17.87
C LEU A 246 -3.29 -6.63 -18.48
N ARG A 247 -2.84 -7.67 -17.78
CA ARG A 247 -3.00 -9.07 -18.19
C ARG A 247 -3.90 -9.82 -17.19
N PRO A 248 -4.50 -10.94 -17.61
CA PRO A 248 -5.22 -11.83 -16.69
C PRO A 248 -4.31 -12.31 -15.53
N PRO A 249 -4.90 -12.61 -14.36
CA PRO A 249 -4.15 -13.08 -13.21
C PRO A 249 -3.51 -14.45 -13.50
N THR A 250 -2.32 -14.67 -12.95
CA THR A 250 -1.58 -15.93 -13.12
C THR A 250 -1.72 -16.87 -11.93
N GLY A 251 -2.14 -16.33 -10.78
CA GLY A 251 -2.29 -17.06 -9.52
C GLY A 251 -1.00 -17.18 -8.71
N GLU A 252 0.16 -16.81 -9.25
CA GLU A 252 1.45 -16.94 -8.57
C GLU A 252 1.56 -16.08 -7.30
N ALA A 253 1.02 -14.85 -7.32
CA ALA A 253 0.95 -14.03 -6.12
C ALA A 253 -0.01 -14.61 -5.09
N THR A 254 -1.14 -15.19 -5.53
CA THR A 254 -2.04 -15.89 -4.60
C THR A 254 -1.35 -17.07 -3.94
N VAL A 255 -0.60 -17.88 -4.70
CA VAL A 255 0.20 -19.00 -4.17
C VAL A 255 1.22 -18.50 -3.14
N LEU A 256 1.92 -17.39 -3.42
CA LEU A 256 2.87 -16.79 -2.47
C LEU A 256 2.22 -16.46 -1.13
N PHE A 257 1.08 -15.77 -1.14
CA PHE A 257 0.44 -15.38 0.10
C PHE A 257 -0.16 -16.57 0.84
N VAL A 258 -0.78 -17.53 0.14
CA VAL A 258 -1.30 -18.76 0.78
C VAL A 258 -0.16 -19.56 1.42
N LEU A 259 0.99 -19.70 0.74
CA LEU A 259 2.19 -20.33 1.30
C LEU A 259 2.65 -19.60 2.57
N HIS A 260 2.74 -18.27 2.53
CA HIS A 260 3.12 -17.47 3.69
C HIS A 260 2.12 -17.62 4.86
N GLY A 261 0.83 -17.71 4.57
CA GLY A 261 -0.21 -17.97 5.56
C GLY A 261 -0.08 -19.34 6.21
N ALA A 262 0.16 -20.38 5.40
CA ALA A 262 0.40 -21.73 5.90
C ALA A 262 1.66 -21.78 6.79
N CYS A 263 2.76 -21.16 6.34
CA CYS A 263 3.99 -21.05 7.13
C CYS A 263 3.79 -20.25 8.42
N ALA A 264 3.00 -19.17 8.42
CA ALA A 264 2.70 -18.39 9.63
C ALA A 264 1.84 -19.18 10.64
N VAL A 265 0.93 -20.03 10.15
CA VAL A 265 0.17 -20.96 10.99
C VAL A 265 1.09 -22.03 11.57
N ALA A 266 1.94 -22.63 10.74
CA ALA A 266 2.92 -23.63 11.16
C ALA A 266 3.90 -23.05 12.20
N GLU A 267 4.38 -21.83 11.99
CA GLU A 267 5.22 -21.09 12.93
C GLU A 267 4.51 -20.86 14.27
N THR A 268 3.23 -20.49 14.25
CA THR A 268 2.43 -20.31 15.47
C THR A 268 2.22 -21.64 16.20
N TRP A 269 2.04 -22.73 15.46
CA TRP A 269 1.92 -24.07 16.03
C TRP A 269 3.24 -24.56 16.63
N TRP A 270 4.36 -24.36 15.92
CA TRP A 270 5.72 -24.63 16.41
C TRP A 270 6.02 -23.84 17.69
N ALA A 271 5.62 -22.56 17.71
CA ALA A 271 5.80 -21.67 18.85
C ALA A 271 4.92 -22.01 20.08
N ARG A 272 4.01 -22.98 20.01
CA ARG A 272 3.30 -23.52 21.17
C ARG A 272 4.03 -24.69 21.83
N HIS A 273 5.02 -25.27 21.17
CA HIS A 273 5.82 -26.34 21.73
C HIS A 273 7.04 -25.70 22.41
N ASP A 274 6.93 -25.42 23.72
CA ASP A 274 7.94 -24.67 24.47
C ASP A 274 9.26 -25.43 24.65
N LYS A 275 9.24 -26.76 24.51
CA LYS A 275 10.44 -27.60 24.54
C LYS A 275 11.19 -27.67 23.22
N TRP A 276 10.62 -27.14 22.13
CA TRP A 276 11.24 -27.21 20.81
C TRP A 276 12.23 -26.07 20.62
N TRP A 277 13.36 -26.38 19.98
CA TRP A 277 14.38 -25.38 19.68
C TRP A 277 13.82 -24.24 18.84
N ARG A 278 14.26 -23.02 19.16
CA ARG A 278 13.93 -21.80 18.40
C ARG A 278 15.21 -21.03 18.13
N PRO A 279 15.41 -20.54 16.90
CA PRO A 279 16.57 -19.74 16.60
C PRO A 279 16.54 -18.44 17.44
N PRO A 280 17.70 -17.97 17.94
CA PRO A 280 17.77 -16.66 18.56
C PRO A 280 17.41 -15.58 17.54
N ARG A 281 16.94 -14.42 18.00
CA ARG A 281 16.43 -13.33 17.13
C ARG A 281 17.41 -12.93 16.02
N LEU A 282 18.71 -12.96 16.32
CA LEU A 282 19.78 -12.63 15.36
C LEU A 282 19.86 -13.61 14.19
N ALA A 283 19.51 -14.89 14.41
CA ALA A 283 19.44 -15.90 13.35
C ALA A 283 18.03 -15.95 12.71
N ALA A 284 16.98 -15.73 13.50
CA ALA A 284 15.59 -15.77 13.02
C ALA A 284 15.29 -14.64 12.01
N THR A 285 15.87 -13.46 12.22
CA THR A 285 15.68 -12.30 11.33
C THR A 285 16.18 -12.54 9.91
N PRO A 286 17.47 -12.88 9.67
CA PRO A 286 17.95 -13.17 8.32
C PRO A 286 17.23 -14.36 7.70
N LEU A 287 16.85 -15.38 8.49
CA LEU A 287 16.07 -16.52 7.99
C LEU A 287 14.69 -16.09 7.47
N ALA A 288 13.95 -15.28 8.24
CA ALA A 288 12.65 -14.79 7.85
C ALA A 288 12.73 -13.89 6.60
N LEU A 289 13.73 -12.99 6.54
CA LEU A 289 13.96 -12.13 5.38
C LEU A 289 14.40 -12.92 4.15
N ALA A 290 15.25 -13.94 4.31
CA ALA A 290 15.67 -14.82 3.23
C ALA A 290 14.48 -15.59 2.67
N PHE A 291 13.61 -16.13 3.54
CA PHE A 291 12.37 -16.78 3.11
C PHE A 291 11.48 -15.82 2.31
N VAL A 292 11.16 -14.64 2.86
CA VAL A 292 10.32 -13.63 2.18
C VAL A 292 10.92 -13.19 0.85
N SER A 293 12.24 -12.98 0.79
CA SER A 293 12.92 -12.55 -0.42
C SER A 293 12.91 -13.65 -1.48
N THR A 294 13.20 -14.89 -1.08
CA THR A 294 13.27 -16.03 -2.01
C THR A 294 11.91 -16.33 -2.61
N THR A 295 10.86 -16.36 -1.80
CA THR A 295 9.49 -16.58 -2.31
C THR A 295 9.03 -15.41 -3.18
N ALA A 296 9.34 -14.15 -2.83
CA ALA A 296 9.03 -13.00 -3.67
C ALA A 296 9.75 -13.05 -5.03
N PHE A 297 11.02 -13.44 -5.04
CA PHE A 297 11.81 -13.63 -6.27
C PHE A 297 11.23 -14.72 -7.15
N TRP A 298 10.67 -15.76 -6.54
CA TRP A 298 10.09 -16.89 -7.26
C TRP A 298 8.66 -16.65 -7.77
N LEU A 299 7.80 -16.00 -6.97
CA LEU A 299 6.35 -15.97 -7.24
C LEU A 299 5.76 -14.57 -7.40
N PHE A 300 6.43 -13.53 -6.91
CA PHE A 300 5.91 -12.15 -6.97
C PHE A 300 6.44 -11.37 -8.17
N PHE A 301 7.75 -11.41 -8.41
CA PHE A 301 8.37 -10.65 -9.49
C PHE A 301 8.15 -11.21 -10.91
N PRO A 302 8.15 -12.53 -11.14
CA PRO A 302 8.03 -13.06 -12.50
C PRO A 302 6.77 -12.60 -13.27
N PRO A 303 5.55 -12.56 -12.69
CA PRO A 303 4.37 -12.01 -13.39
C PRO A 303 4.56 -10.59 -13.91
N ILE A 304 5.26 -9.75 -13.16
CA ILE A 304 5.51 -8.34 -13.50
C ILE A 304 6.55 -8.24 -14.62
N MET A 305 7.57 -9.10 -14.59
CA MET A 305 8.71 -9.04 -15.51
C MET A 305 8.45 -9.70 -16.87
N ARG A 306 7.64 -10.77 -16.93
CA ARG A 306 7.40 -11.56 -18.16
C ARG A 306 6.98 -10.72 -19.37
N HIS A 307 6.29 -9.61 -19.14
CA HIS A 307 5.77 -8.74 -20.20
C HIS A 307 6.42 -7.36 -20.21
N GLY A 308 7.54 -7.18 -19.50
CA GLY A 308 8.29 -5.92 -19.48
C GLY A 308 7.62 -4.78 -18.71
N ALA A 309 6.67 -5.07 -17.81
CA ALA A 309 5.99 -4.04 -17.04
C ALA A 309 6.97 -3.34 -16.08
N ASP A 310 7.98 -4.06 -15.60
CA ASP A 310 9.12 -3.54 -14.85
C ASP A 310 9.87 -2.44 -15.63
N LYS A 311 10.09 -2.64 -16.94
CA LYS A 311 10.75 -1.63 -17.80
C LYS A 311 9.94 -0.34 -17.91
N VAL A 312 8.61 -0.45 -18.01
CA VAL A 312 7.71 0.71 -18.05
C VAL A 312 7.75 1.48 -16.72
N ILE A 313 7.68 0.77 -15.59
CA ILE A 313 7.78 1.36 -14.25
C ILE A 313 9.11 2.11 -14.08
N ILE A 314 10.23 1.51 -14.49
CA ILE A 314 11.55 2.14 -14.43
C ILE A 314 11.57 3.43 -15.28
N ALA A 315 11.07 3.37 -16.52
CA ALA A 315 11.04 4.53 -17.40
C ALA A 315 10.19 5.68 -16.84
N GLU A 316 9.05 5.39 -16.21
CA GLU A 316 8.23 6.39 -15.52
C GLU A 316 8.99 7.05 -14.35
N CYS A 317 9.71 6.25 -13.55
CA CYS A 317 10.51 6.75 -12.44
C CYS A 317 11.71 7.58 -12.92
N GLU A 318 12.42 7.16 -13.96
CA GLU A 318 13.51 7.92 -14.57
C GLU A 318 13.01 9.27 -15.10
N ALA A 319 11.86 9.30 -15.77
CA ALA A 319 11.24 10.52 -16.25
C ALA A 319 10.85 11.46 -15.10
N ALA A 320 10.30 10.93 -14.00
CA ALA A 320 9.97 11.71 -12.81
C ALA A 320 11.23 12.33 -12.16
N VAL A 321 12.30 11.55 -12.00
CA VAL A 321 13.59 12.04 -11.47
C VAL A 321 14.19 13.10 -12.39
N ALA A 322 14.17 12.90 -13.70
CA ALA A 322 14.66 13.87 -14.67
C ALA A 322 13.88 15.20 -14.61
N PHE A 323 12.55 15.12 -14.51
CA PHE A 323 11.70 16.30 -14.34
C PHE A 323 12.04 17.07 -13.06
N LEU A 324 12.20 16.39 -11.93
CA LEU A 324 12.58 17.02 -10.66
C LEU A 324 13.96 17.69 -10.74
N ARG A 325 14.94 17.04 -11.40
CA ARG A 325 16.26 17.63 -11.64
C ARG A 325 16.17 18.90 -12.50
N ALA A 326 15.37 18.87 -13.56
CA ALA A 326 15.18 20.03 -14.44
C ALA A 326 14.54 21.22 -13.70
N VAL A 327 13.49 20.96 -12.90
CA VAL A 327 12.85 21.98 -12.06
C VAL A 327 13.83 22.54 -11.03
N GLY A 328 14.60 21.66 -10.35
CA GLY A 328 15.61 22.08 -9.38
C GLY A 328 16.73 22.92 -10.01
N ALA A 329 17.21 22.56 -11.20
CA ALA A 329 18.21 23.33 -11.93
C ALA A 329 17.66 24.71 -12.38
N GLY A 330 16.40 24.77 -12.83
CA GLY A 330 15.74 26.03 -13.20
C GLY A 330 15.52 26.96 -12.00
N ALA A 331 15.15 26.41 -10.84
CA ALA A 331 15.02 27.17 -9.60
C ALA A 331 16.38 27.69 -9.11
N ALA A 332 17.44 26.87 -9.14
CA ALA A 332 18.79 27.29 -8.79
C ALA A 332 19.36 28.35 -9.75
N GLY A 333 19.05 28.24 -11.05
CA GLY A 333 19.39 29.25 -12.06
C GLY A 333 18.67 30.57 -11.84
N SER A 334 17.38 30.54 -11.49
CA SER A 334 16.58 31.73 -11.19
C SER A 334 17.02 32.41 -9.89
N VAL A 335 17.41 31.64 -8.88
CA VAL A 335 18.00 32.20 -7.66
C VAL A 335 19.37 32.81 -7.97
N ARG A 336 20.20 32.19 -8.80
CA ARG A 336 21.48 32.79 -9.22
C ARG A 336 21.28 34.09 -10.00
N SER A 337 20.37 34.17 -10.96
CA SER A 337 20.14 35.40 -11.75
C SER A 337 19.61 36.57 -10.90
N VAL A 338 18.78 36.29 -9.89
CA VAL A 338 18.32 37.30 -8.91
C VAL A 338 19.47 37.81 -8.04
N TRP A 339 20.46 36.95 -7.74
CA TRP A 339 21.63 37.33 -6.92
C TRP A 339 22.78 37.95 -7.73
N THR A 340 22.92 37.64 -9.03
CA THR A 340 24.00 38.16 -9.88
C THR A 340 23.60 39.35 -10.74
N GLY A 341 22.35 39.82 -10.70
CA GLY A 341 21.93 41.07 -11.34
C GLY A 341 22.09 41.12 -12.86
N SER A 342 22.11 39.98 -13.54
CA SER A 342 22.17 39.90 -14.99
C SER A 342 20.75 39.70 -15.54
N SER A 343 20.10 40.82 -15.89
CA SER A 343 18.88 40.87 -16.69
C SER A 343 19.16 40.62 -18.17
#